data_AF-A0A383CML8-F1
#
_entry.id   AF-A0A383CML8-F1
#
_cell.length_a   1.000
_cell.length_b   1.000
_cell.length_c   1.000
_cell.angle_alpha   90.00
_cell.angle_beta   90.00
_cell.angle_gamma   90.00
#
_symmetry.space_group_name_H-M   'P 1'
#
loop_
_entity.id
_entity.type
_entity.pdbx_description
1 polymer ?
#
loop_
_entity_poly.entity_id
_entity_poly.type
_entity_poly.pdbx_seq_one_letter_code
_entity_poly.pdbx_strand_id
1 'polypeptide(L)'
;KCIRVGNVRKDVREIAEFYFDLDNKTNFTTNSVLCSPLIAANECIGVIQCLNKKTNDSLFIEEDRKLLENLSAPAALAIRNAKMAKELIEKNRMQKEIELVGEIQKSLLSANKKQPFPIAGINIPAKIVSGDFYNFSDLGNGKYGFGVADVSGKGIKSSLLMSKASSLYRCLSKTMFSTKDLLTLLNNEICETASRGMFVTMLIGFYDSRKKEILLSNAGHEPPLILSNDGKFTNFTDSG
;
A
#
# COMPACT_ATOMS: atom_id res chain seq x y z
N LYS A 1 -33.88 13.54 5.68
CA LYS A 1 -35.00 14.24 6.37
C LYS A 1 -34.75 14.10 7.87
N CYS A 2 -34.60 15.21 8.60
CA CYS A 2 -34.44 15.18 10.06
C CYS A 2 -35.74 14.64 10.67
N ILE A 3 -35.67 13.54 11.42
CA ILE A 3 -36.84 13.00 12.11
C ILE A 3 -37.13 13.96 13.27
N ARG A 4 -38.26 14.64 13.17
CA ARG A 4 -38.73 15.62 14.17
C ARG A 4 -39.53 14.85 15.20
N VAL A 5 -38.93 14.58 16.37
CA VAL A 5 -39.63 13.93 17.47
C VAL A 5 -40.05 15.00 18.47
N GLY A 6 -41.35 15.33 18.49
CA GLY A 6 -41.97 16.12 19.55
C GLY A 6 -41.97 17.65 19.44
N ASN A 7 -42.80 18.26 20.28
CA ASN A 7 -42.71 19.66 20.68
C ASN A 7 -41.51 19.76 21.64
N VAL A 8 -40.69 20.82 21.56
CA VAL A 8 -39.45 20.97 22.35
C VAL A 8 -39.70 20.89 23.87
N ARG A 9 -40.95 21.07 24.29
CA ARG A 9 -41.45 20.93 25.67
C ARG A 9 -41.94 19.54 26.10
N LYS A 10 -41.80 18.48 25.30
CA LYS A 10 -42.29 17.14 25.68
C LYS A 10 -41.25 16.35 26.47
N ASP A 11 -41.71 15.70 27.53
CA ASP A 11 -40.93 14.73 28.28
C ASP A 11 -40.74 13.46 27.44
N VAL A 12 -39.50 12.94 27.36
CA VAL A 12 -39.23 11.75 26.52
C VAL A 12 -39.87 10.48 27.06
N ARG A 13 -40.26 10.45 28.34
CA ARG A 13 -41.06 9.37 28.94
C ARG A 13 -42.45 9.26 28.32
N GLU A 14 -42.91 10.30 27.63
CA GLU A 14 -44.18 10.32 26.89
C GLU A 14 -44.02 9.93 25.41
N ILE A 15 -42.80 9.60 24.97
CA ILE A 15 -42.46 9.27 23.57
C ILE A 15 -42.24 7.77 23.45
N ALA A 16 -43.15 7.09 22.74
CA ALA A 16 -43.14 5.64 22.60
C ALA A 16 -41.89 5.08 21.89
N GLU A 17 -41.25 5.90 21.04
CA GLU A 17 -40.07 5.52 20.26
C GLU A 17 -38.74 5.75 20.99
N PHE A 18 -38.75 6.25 22.24
CA PHE A 18 -37.52 6.45 23.00
C PHE A 18 -37.02 5.14 23.62
N TYR A 19 -35.73 4.85 23.45
CA TYR A 19 -35.11 3.59 23.87
C TYR A 19 -34.51 3.72 25.30
N PHE A 20 -35.22 3.20 26.30
CA PHE A 20 -34.87 3.35 27.74
C PHE A 20 -33.88 2.31 28.29
N ASP A 21 -33.48 1.29 27.52
CA ASP A 21 -32.56 0.26 28.04
C ASP A 21 -31.18 0.81 28.42
N LEU A 22 -30.76 1.92 27.79
CA LEU A 22 -29.49 2.58 28.11
C LEU A 22 -29.56 3.30 29.47
N ASP A 23 -30.69 3.93 29.76
CA ASP A 23 -30.97 4.62 31.04
C ASP A 23 -30.94 3.61 32.19
N ASN A 24 -31.58 2.45 32.00
CA ASN A 24 -31.61 1.35 32.98
C ASN A 24 -30.20 0.81 33.31
N LYS A 25 -29.28 0.79 32.34
CA LYS A 25 -27.90 0.32 32.54
C LYS A 25 -26.99 1.38 33.15
N THR A 26 -27.30 2.66 32.99
CA THR A 26 -26.45 3.79 33.39
C THR A 26 -26.93 4.49 34.66
N ASN A 27 -28.11 4.11 35.18
CA ASN A 27 -28.79 4.78 36.30
C ASN A 27 -29.00 6.29 36.07
N PHE A 28 -29.08 6.68 34.80
CA PHE A 28 -29.34 8.04 34.35
C PHE A 28 -30.77 8.10 33.84
N THR A 29 -31.58 9.04 34.35
CA THR A 29 -32.97 9.22 33.91
C THR A 29 -33.05 10.32 32.85
N THR A 30 -33.39 9.99 31.61
CA THR A 30 -33.63 10.99 30.58
C THR A 30 -35.07 11.52 30.65
N ASN A 31 -35.22 12.79 30.98
CA ASN A 31 -36.50 13.52 31.02
C ASN A 31 -36.74 14.31 29.73
N SER A 32 -35.69 14.84 29.09
CA SER A 32 -35.83 15.54 27.81
C SER A 32 -34.60 15.35 26.92
N VAL A 33 -34.81 15.42 25.62
CA VAL A 33 -33.78 15.28 24.59
C VAL A 33 -33.95 16.38 23.55
N LEU A 34 -32.86 17.04 23.21
CA LEU A 34 -32.78 17.96 22.08
C LEU A 34 -31.69 17.48 21.13
N CYS A 35 -32.05 17.24 19.87
CA CYS A 35 -31.13 16.75 18.85
C CYS A 35 -31.03 17.73 17.68
N SER A 36 -29.84 17.84 17.11
CA SER A 36 -29.63 18.53 15.83
C SER A 36 -28.65 17.71 14.98
N PRO A 37 -28.91 17.56 13.67
CA PRO A 37 -27.99 16.83 12.81
C PRO A 37 -26.69 17.64 12.60
N LEU A 38 -25.56 16.94 12.59
CA LEU A 38 -24.27 17.50 12.22
C LEU A 38 -24.09 17.30 10.73
N ILE A 39 -24.31 18.35 9.95
CA ILE A 39 -24.25 18.30 8.48
C ILE A 39 -23.08 19.16 7.99
N ALA A 40 -22.19 18.58 7.18
CA ALA A 40 -21.07 19.27 6.56
C ALA A 40 -20.90 18.84 5.09
N ALA A 41 -20.84 19.81 4.16
CA ALA A 41 -20.89 19.59 2.70
C ALA A 41 -21.96 18.58 2.24
N ASN A 42 -23.20 18.82 2.67
CA ASN A 42 -24.37 18.01 2.30
C ASN A 42 -24.34 16.54 2.80
N GLU A 43 -23.38 16.18 3.64
CA GLU A 43 -23.32 14.87 4.29
C GLU A 43 -23.63 15.00 5.79
N CYS A 44 -24.50 14.13 6.30
CA CYS A 44 -24.77 14.02 7.73
C CYS A 44 -23.67 13.16 8.38
N ILE A 45 -22.77 13.79 9.13
CA ILE A 45 -21.63 13.12 9.77
C ILE A 45 -21.94 12.61 11.18
N GLY A 46 -23.13 12.94 11.70
CA GLY A 46 -23.56 12.54 13.03
C GLY A 46 -24.74 13.38 13.53
N VAL A 47 -25.01 13.28 14.83
CA VAL A 47 -26.05 14.05 15.52
C VAL A 47 -25.45 14.58 16.81
N ILE A 48 -25.70 15.86 17.12
CA ILE A 48 -25.46 16.40 18.46
C ILE A 48 -26.73 16.23 19.27
N GLN A 49 -26.59 15.65 20.46
CA GLN A 49 -27.68 15.38 21.38
C GLN A 49 -27.39 16.06 22.72
N CYS A 50 -28.38 16.77 23.24
CA CYS A 50 -28.39 17.32 24.59
C CYS A 50 -29.48 16.62 25.39
N LEU A 51 -29.15 16.23 26.62
CA LEU A 51 -30.04 15.55 27.55
C LEU A 51 -30.30 16.46 28.75
N ASN A 52 -31.53 16.48 29.25
CA ASN A 52 -31.93 17.12 30.52
C ASN A 52 -31.32 18.52 30.72
N LYS A 53 -31.99 19.55 30.21
CA LYS A 53 -31.56 20.94 30.45
C LYS A 53 -31.40 21.18 31.96
N LYS A 54 -30.30 21.80 32.39
CA LYS A 54 -30.05 22.11 33.82
C LYS A 54 -30.98 23.23 34.32
N THR A 55 -32.23 22.86 34.57
CA THR A 55 -33.37 23.71 34.96
C THR A 55 -34.28 22.89 35.87
N ASN A 56 -35.20 23.53 36.59
CA ASN A 56 -36.07 22.85 37.55
C ASN A 56 -37.01 21.80 36.91
N ASP A 57 -37.45 22.01 35.66
CA ASP A 57 -38.32 21.09 34.92
C ASP A 57 -37.54 20.15 33.98
N SER A 58 -36.23 20.36 33.83
CA SER A 58 -35.37 19.62 32.90
C SER A 58 -35.75 19.74 31.42
N LEU A 59 -36.60 20.68 31.01
CA LEU A 59 -37.14 20.75 29.64
C LEU A 59 -36.38 21.76 28.77
N PHE A 60 -36.34 21.52 27.46
CA PHE A 60 -35.81 22.47 26.48
C PHE A 60 -36.90 23.44 26.00
N ILE A 61 -36.48 24.61 25.49
CA ILE A 61 -37.35 25.60 24.84
C ILE A 61 -36.91 25.86 23.39
N GLU A 62 -37.76 26.52 22.59
CA GLU A 62 -37.48 26.79 21.17
C GLU A 62 -36.20 27.61 20.94
N GLU A 63 -35.84 28.49 21.89
CA GLU A 63 -34.58 29.22 21.87
C GLU A 63 -33.38 28.27 21.97
N ASP A 64 -33.45 27.22 22.79
CA ASP A 64 -32.40 26.20 22.89
C ASP A 64 -32.29 25.41 21.58
N ARG A 65 -33.42 25.10 20.93
CA ARG A 65 -33.46 24.43 19.63
C ARG A 65 -32.74 25.26 18.56
N LYS A 66 -33.08 26.55 18.43
CA LYS A 66 -32.44 27.46 17.47
C LYS A 66 -30.96 27.62 17.77
N LEU A 67 -30.58 27.70 19.05
CA LEU A 67 -29.18 27.75 19.46
C LEU A 67 -28.43 26.48 19.03
N LEU A 68 -28.98 25.29 19.30
CA LEU A 68 -28.35 24.03 18.92
C LEU A 68 -28.26 23.86 17.39
N GLU A 69 -29.27 24.28 16.64
CA GLU A 69 -29.23 24.31 15.16
C GLU A 69 -28.15 25.25 14.64
N ASN A 70 -27.98 26.43 15.24
CA ASN A 70 -26.93 27.38 14.83
C ASN A 70 -25.53 26.87 15.19
N LEU A 71 -25.39 26.12 16.29
CA LEU A 71 -24.12 25.53 16.71
C LEU A 71 -23.79 24.22 15.98
N SER A 72 -24.78 23.51 15.45
CA SER A 72 -24.55 22.21 14.82
C SER A 72 -23.73 22.33 13.54
N ALA A 73 -23.94 23.38 12.73
CA ALA A 73 -23.16 23.60 11.51
C ALA A 73 -21.65 23.84 11.77
N PRO A 74 -21.22 24.80 12.62
CA PRO A 74 -19.81 24.98 12.93
C PRO A 74 -19.21 23.77 13.67
N ALA A 75 -19.99 23.10 14.54
CA ALA A 75 -19.54 21.87 15.19
C ALA A 75 -19.30 20.74 14.17
N ALA A 76 -20.20 20.56 13.21
CA ALA A 76 -20.06 19.57 12.15
C ALA A 76 -18.80 19.82 11.30
N LEU A 77 -18.56 21.07 10.92
CA LEU A 77 -17.36 21.45 10.18
C LEU A 77 -16.08 21.18 10.99
N ALA A 78 -16.06 21.56 12.27
CA ALA A 78 -14.91 21.34 13.15
C ALA A 78 -14.59 19.84 13.31
N ILE A 79 -15.61 19.01 13.56
CA ILE A 79 -15.45 17.55 13.67
C ILE A 79 -14.92 16.95 12.37
N ARG A 80 -15.50 17.35 11.22
CA ARG A 80 -15.05 16.86 9.92
C ARG A 80 -13.60 17.24 9.64
N ASN A 81 -13.24 18.49 9.88
CA ASN A 81 -11.88 18.98 9.67
C ASN A 81 -10.87 18.25 10.57
N ALA A 82 -11.21 18.03 11.84
CA ALA A 82 -10.37 17.26 12.76
C ALA A 82 -10.18 15.81 12.29
N LYS A 83 -11.25 15.15 11.83
CA LYS A 83 -11.18 13.79 11.28
C LYS A 83 -10.32 13.73 10.01
N MET A 84 -10.53 14.63 9.06
CA MET A 84 -9.74 14.72 7.83
C MET A 84 -8.26 15.00 8.12
N ALA A 85 -7.97 15.91 9.05
CA ALA A 85 -6.58 16.20 9.46
C ALA A 85 -5.90 14.95 10.04
N LYS A 86 -6.60 14.17 10.86
CA LYS A 86 -6.08 12.91 11.41
C LYS A 86 -5.82 11.88 10.29
N GLU A 87 -6.77 11.67 9.39
CA GLU A 87 -6.62 10.75 8.25
C GLU A 87 -5.46 11.15 7.33
N LEU A 88 -5.26 12.45 7.10
CA LEU A 88 -4.13 12.98 6.33
C LEU A 88 -2.79 12.68 7.02
N ILE A 89 -2.70 12.86 8.35
CA ILE A 89 -1.48 12.54 9.10
C ILE A 89 -1.16 11.04 9.00
N GLU A 90 -2.16 10.17 9.19
CA GLU A 90 -1.98 8.72 9.09
C GLU A 90 -1.57 8.29 7.67
N LYS A 91 -2.22 8.85 6.63
CA LYS A 91 -1.87 8.59 5.23
C LYS A 91 -0.46 9.06 4.89
N ASN A 92 -0.07 10.26 5.33
CA ASN A 92 1.29 10.78 5.13
C ASN A 92 2.34 9.92 5.84
N ARG A 93 2.02 9.41 7.04
CA ARG A 93 2.92 8.49 7.74
C ARG A 93 3.12 7.19 6.96
N MET A 94 2.03 6.54 6.53
CA MET A 94 2.12 5.32 5.72
C MET A 94 2.87 5.54 4.41
N GLN A 95 2.62 6.68 3.75
CA GLN A 95 3.31 7.05 2.52
C GLN A 95 4.83 7.14 2.72
N LYS A 96 5.29 7.77 3.80
CA LYS A 96 6.73 7.84 4.16
C LYS A 96 7.34 6.47 4.45
N GLU A 97 6.60 5.60 5.13
CA GLU A 97 7.05 4.22 5.40
C GLU A 97 7.24 3.43 4.08
N ILE A 98 6.35 3.62 3.09
CA ILE A 98 6.48 2.98 1.77
C ILE A 98 7.63 3.59 0.96
N GLU A 99 7.84 4.91 1.04
CA GLU A 99 8.98 5.59 0.39
C GLU A 99 10.32 5.02 0.87
N LEU A 100 10.48 4.80 2.18
CA LEU A 100 11.66 4.15 2.74
C LEU A 100 11.88 2.75 2.17
N VAL A 101 10.83 1.95 2.00
CA VAL A 101 10.92 0.62 1.37
C VAL A 101 11.40 0.75 -0.08
N GLY A 102 10.88 1.73 -0.83
CA GLY A 102 11.31 2.00 -2.20
C GLY A 102 12.79 2.39 -2.30
N GLU A 103 13.30 3.20 -1.36
CA GLU A 103 14.72 3.55 -1.27
C GLU A 103 15.60 2.34 -0.98
N ILE A 104 15.18 1.48 -0.05
CA ILE A 104 15.89 0.23 0.24
C ILE A 104 15.95 -0.66 -1.01
N GLN A 105 14.82 -0.84 -1.72
CA GLN A 105 14.80 -1.63 -2.95
C GLN A 105 15.77 -1.09 -4.01
N LYS A 106 15.80 0.23 -4.21
CA LYS A 106 16.75 0.86 -5.13
C LYS A 106 18.20 0.58 -4.74
N SER A 107 18.52 0.53 -3.44
CA SER A 107 19.87 0.24 -2.96
C SER A 107 20.31 -1.23 -3.19
N LEU A 108 19.34 -2.15 -3.34
CA LEU A 108 19.61 -3.57 -3.64
C LEU A 108 20.00 -3.80 -5.10
N LEU A 109 19.52 -2.95 -6.02
CA LEU A 109 19.81 -3.03 -7.45
C LEU A 109 21.28 -2.68 -7.75
N SER A 110 21.80 -3.21 -8.86
CA SER A 110 23.16 -2.90 -9.29
C SER A 110 23.26 -1.49 -9.88
N ALA A 111 24.21 -0.69 -9.39
CA ALA A 111 24.51 0.62 -9.95
C ALA A 111 25.21 0.49 -11.31
N ASN A 112 24.80 1.30 -12.28
CA ASN A 112 25.44 1.36 -13.58
C ASN A 112 26.90 1.83 -13.45
N LYS A 113 27.79 1.12 -14.15
CA LYS A 113 29.22 1.44 -14.19
C LYS A 113 29.54 2.24 -15.45
N LYS A 114 30.60 3.06 -15.40
CA LYS A 114 31.09 3.75 -16.59
C LYS A 114 31.62 2.73 -17.61
N GLN A 115 31.55 3.09 -18.89
CA GLN A 115 32.18 2.32 -19.96
C GLN A 115 33.69 2.13 -19.65
N PRO A 116 34.29 0.98 -20.02
CA PRO A 116 33.79 -0.04 -20.96
C PRO A 116 32.99 -1.21 -20.33
N PHE A 117 32.30 -1.02 -19.20
CA PHE A 117 31.46 -2.07 -18.62
C PHE A 117 30.27 -2.44 -19.54
N PRO A 118 30.02 -3.73 -19.85
CA PRO A 118 29.12 -4.12 -20.93
C PRO A 118 27.63 -4.22 -20.55
N ILE A 119 27.28 -4.01 -19.28
CA ILE A 119 25.91 -4.22 -18.77
C ILE A 119 25.39 -2.94 -18.14
N ALA A 120 24.17 -2.56 -18.47
CA ALA A 120 23.44 -1.48 -17.83
C ALA A 120 22.02 -1.96 -17.50
N GLY A 121 21.44 -1.40 -16.45
CA GLY A 121 20.07 -1.69 -16.04
C GLY A 121 19.32 -0.42 -15.65
N ILE A 122 18.00 -0.49 -15.74
CA ILE A 122 17.08 0.54 -15.29
C ILE A 122 15.83 -0.13 -14.72
N ASN A 123 15.31 0.43 -13.63
CA ASN A 123 14.04 0.03 -13.05
C ASN A 123 13.22 1.30 -12.83
N ILE A 124 12.03 1.35 -13.44
CA ILE A 124 11.08 2.46 -13.31
C ILE A 124 9.81 1.88 -12.67
N PRO A 125 9.65 2.00 -11.35
CA PRO A 125 8.50 1.47 -10.66
C PRO A 125 7.20 2.18 -11.10
N ALA A 126 6.10 1.43 -11.26
CA ALA A 126 4.79 2.01 -11.55
C ALA A 126 4.17 2.78 -10.34
N LYS A 127 4.67 2.50 -9.13
CA LYS A 127 4.32 3.18 -7.87
C LYS A 127 5.62 3.53 -7.13
N ILE A 128 5.61 3.49 -5.79
CA ILE A 128 6.79 3.78 -4.96
C ILE A 128 7.74 2.57 -4.91
N VAL A 129 7.17 1.36 -4.90
CA VAL A 129 7.89 0.07 -4.82
C VAL A 129 7.71 -0.74 -6.10
N SER A 130 8.68 -1.61 -6.40
CA SER A 130 8.72 -2.46 -7.59
C SER A 130 8.64 -3.94 -7.22
N GLY A 131 7.94 -4.74 -8.03
CA GLY A 131 8.07 -6.20 -8.03
C GLY A 131 9.28 -6.65 -8.85
N ASP A 132 9.61 -5.88 -9.87
CA ASP A 132 10.68 -6.12 -10.81
C ASP A 132 12.03 -5.75 -10.19
N PHE A 133 13.07 -6.52 -10.51
CA PHE A 133 14.44 -6.19 -10.15
C PHE A 133 15.44 -6.62 -11.21
N TYR A 134 16.63 -6.03 -11.17
CA TYR A 134 17.78 -6.49 -11.91
C TYR A 134 19.03 -6.41 -11.04
N ASN A 135 19.98 -7.32 -11.29
CA ASN A 135 21.31 -7.26 -10.72
C ASN A 135 22.32 -7.76 -11.73
N PHE A 136 23.53 -7.23 -11.64
CA PHE A 136 24.70 -7.69 -12.37
C PHE A 136 25.95 -7.60 -11.50
N SER A 137 26.92 -8.46 -11.82
CA SER A 137 28.18 -8.60 -11.11
C SER A 137 29.34 -8.77 -12.09
N ASP A 138 30.50 -8.29 -11.67
CA ASP A 138 31.77 -8.59 -12.33
C ASP A 138 32.35 -9.84 -11.68
N LEU A 139 32.53 -10.90 -12.46
CA LEU A 139 33.02 -12.20 -12.01
C LEU A 139 34.53 -12.34 -12.23
N GLY A 140 35.18 -11.29 -12.76
CA GLY A 140 36.59 -11.29 -13.13
C GLY A 140 36.86 -11.98 -14.47
N ASN A 141 38.07 -11.79 -14.99
CA ASN A 141 38.55 -12.41 -16.24
C ASN A 141 37.64 -12.18 -17.46
N GLY A 142 37.00 -11.01 -17.54
CA GLY A 142 36.07 -10.67 -18.62
C GLY A 142 34.73 -11.41 -18.57
N LYS A 143 34.39 -12.03 -17.42
CA LYS A 143 33.09 -12.67 -17.21
C LYS A 143 32.18 -11.78 -16.37
N TYR A 144 30.92 -11.68 -16.79
CA TYR A 144 29.92 -10.84 -16.14
C TYR A 144 28.63 -11.65 -15.92
N GLY A 145 28.08 -11.61 -14.72
CA GLY A 145 26.78 -12.19 -14.42
C GLY A 145 25.68 -11.13 -14.46
N PHE A 146 24.50 -11.47 -14.93
CA PHE A 146 23.32 -10.62 -14.85
C PHE A 146 22.03 -11.41 -14.68
N GLY A 147 21.03 -10.74 -14.13
CA GLY A 147 19.70 -11.27 -13.92
C GLY A 147 18.67 -10.16 -13.92
N VAL A 148 17.52 -10.44 -14.53
CA VAL A 148 16.31 -9.62 -14.48
C VAL A 148 15.16 -10.53 -14.07
N ALA A 149 14.25 -9.99 -13.27
CA ALA A 149 13.15 -10.77 -12.70
C ALA A 149 11.93 -9.90 -12.46
N ASP A 150 10.76 -10.54 -12.48
CA ASP A 150 9.48 -9.96 -12.08
C ASP A 150 8.79 -10.86 -11.04
N VAL A 151 8.20 -10.25 -10.02
CA VAL A 151 7.49 -10.93 -8.96
C VAL A 151 6.00 -10.79 -9.19
N SER A 152 5.29 -11.92 -9.22
CA SER A 152 3.84 -11.93 -9.38
C SER A 152 3.14 -11.12 -8.28
N GLY A 153 2.18 -10.28 -8.68
CA GLY A 153 1.40 -9.45 -7.76
C GLY A 153 1.83 -7.98 -7.75
N LYS A 154 1.26 -7.19 -6.84
CA LYS A 154 1.51 -5.74 -6.77
C LYS A 154 1.53 -5.25 -5.32
N GLY A 155 2.28 -4.17 -5.07
CA GLY A 155 2.33 -3.49 -3.78
C GLY A 155 3.37 -4.08 -2.83
N ILE A 156 3.16 -3.87 -1.52
CA ILE A 156 4.19 -4.14 -0.50
C ILE A 156 4.52 -5.64 -0.38
N LYS A 157 3.56 -6.54 -0.64
CA LYS A 157 3.80 -7.99 -0.56
C LYS A 157 4.79 -8.47 -1.64
N SER A 158 4.58 -8.07 -2.90
CA SER A 158 5.49 -8.45 -3.99
C SER A 158 6.85 -7.74 -3.85
N SER A 159 6.87 -6.50 -3.33
CA SER A 159 8.12 -5.77 -3.08
C SER A 159 9.02 -6.43 -2.04
N LEU A 160 8.45 -7.05 -1.00
CA LEU A 160 9.23 -7.80 0.00
C LEU A 160 9.83 -9.09 -0.60
N LEU A 161 9.06 -9.81 -1.41
CA LEU A 161 9.56 -10.99 -2.11
C LEU A 161 10.65 -10.62 -3.14
N MET A 162 10.48 -9.50 -3.84
CA MET A 162 11.51 -8.88 -4.69
C MET A 162 12.82 -8.66 -3.91
N SER A 163 12.75 -8.02 -2.73
CA SER A 163 13.94 -7.78 -1.90
C SER A 163 14.66 -9.06 -1.47
N LYS A 164 13.89 -10.12 -1.14
CA LYS A 164 14.46 -11.45 -0.82
C LYS A 164 15.15 -12.05 -2.05
N ALA A 165 14.43 -12.14 -3.17
CA ALA A 165 14.93 -12.75 -4.40
C ALA A 165 16.17 -12.01 -4.95
N SER A 166 16.15 -10.68 -4.98
CA SER A 166 17.29 -9.84 -5.38
C SER A 166 18.51 -10.07 -4.48
N SER A 167 18.32 -10.10 -3.16
CA SER A 167 19.41 -10.31 -2.20
C SER A 167 20.03 -11.70 -2.33
N LEU A 168 19.19 -12.74 -2.45
CA LEU A 168 19.64 -14.12 -2.67
C LEU A 168 20.42 -14.22 -3.99
N TYR A 169 19.87 -13.71 -5.08
CA TYR A 169 20.53 -13.73 -6.38
C TYR A 169 21.88 -12.99 -6.32
N ARG A 170 21.94 -11.80 -5.73
CA ARG A 170 23.17 -11.00 -5.59
C ARG A 170 24.26 -11.72 -4.79
N CYS A 171 23.87 -12.56 -3.83
CA CYS A 171 24.80 -13.38 -3.05
C CYS A 171 25.29 -14.59 -3.86
N LEU A 172 24.37 -15.41 -4.34
CA LEU A 172 24.66 -16.69 -4.98
C LEU A 172 25.33 -16.55 -6.35
N SER A 173 24.97 -15.49 -7.11
CA SER A 173 25.56 -15.23 -8.44
C SER A 173 27.06 -14.92 -8.42
N LYS A 174 27.65 -14.65 -7.25
CA LYS A 174 29.10 -14.40 -7.12
C LYS A 174 29.93 -15.67 -7.01
N THR A 175 29.32 -16.78 -6.61
CA THR A 175 30.01 -18.05 -6.32
C THR A 175 29.55 -19.18 -7.23
N MET A 176 28.39 -19.05 -7.88
CA MET A 176 27.84 -20.04 -8.79
C MET A 176 27.97 -19.58 -10.25
N PHE A 177 28.61 -20.42 -11.08
CA PHE A 177 28.86 -20.14 -12.50
C PHE A 177 28.02 -21.01 -13.47
N SER A 178 27.02 -21.71 -12.92
CA SER A 178 26.03 -22.50 -13.66
C SER A 178 24.67 -21.84 -13.50
N THR A 179 24.08 -21.39 -14.61
CA THR A 179 22.77 -20.70 -14.58
C THR A 179 21.66 -21.65 -14.12
N LYS A 180 21.70 -22.91 -14.55
CA LYS A 180 20.75 -23.95 -14.12
C LYS A 180 20.79 -24.18 -12.61
N ASP A 181 21.98 -24.37 -12.05
CA ASP A 181 22.11 -24.68 -10.61
C ASP A 181 21.77 -23.45 -9.76
N LEU A 182 22.13 -22.26 -10.23
CA LEU A 182 21.75 -21.00 -9.59
C LEU A 182 20.23 -20.81 -9.54
N LEU A 183 19.52 -21.02 -10.66
CA LEU A 183 18.06 -20.94 -10.69
C LEU A 183 17.41 -22.02 -9.83
N THR A 184 17.94 -23.24 -9.84
CA THR A 184 17.40 -24.34 -9.01
C THR A 184 17.50 -24.01 -7.53
N LEU A 185 18.67 -23.51 -7.09
CA LEU A 185 18.86 -23.11 -5.70
C LEU A 185 17.98 -21.92 -5.33
N LEU A 186 17.92 -20.89 -6.18
CA LEU A 186 17.02 -19.74 -5.96
C LEU A 186 15.57 -20.17 -5.83
N ASN A 187 15.10 -21.08 -6.69
CA ASN A 187 13.74 -21.60 -6.63
C ASN A 187 13.47 -22.31 -5.29
N ASN A 188 14.39 -23.14 -4.82
CA ASN A 188 14.24 -23.85 -3.55
C ASN A 188 14.16 -22.86 -2.37
N GLU A 189 15.09 -21.91 -2.31
CA GLU A 189 15.15 -20.88 -1.25
C GLU A 189 13.92 -19.96 -1.26
N ILE A 190 13.43 -19.60 -2.45
CA ILE A 190 12.22 -18.77 -2.58
C ILE A 190 10.99 -19.56 -2.16
N CYS A 191 10.83 -20.80 -2.65
CA CYS A 191 9.66 -21.64 -2.38
C CYS A 191 9.50 -22.00 -0.90
N GLU A 192 10.59 -22.11 -0.14
CA GLU A 192 10.52 -22.46 1.29
C GLU A 192 9.70 -21.46 2.12
N THR A 193 9.70 -20.18 1.74
CA THR A 193 8.98 -19.13 2.49
C THR A 193 8.00 -18.32 1.64
N ALA A 194 7.81 -18.67 0.37
CA ALA A 194 6.88 -17.96 -0.50
C ALA A 194 5.44 -18.22 -0.04
N SER A 195 4.62 -17.16 0.01
CA SER A 195 3.19 -17.36 0.25
C SER A 195 2.54 -18.07 -0.92
N ARG A 196 1.56 -18.93 -0.63
CA ARG A 196 0.83 -19.70 -1.64
C ARG A 196 0.28 -18.78 -2.74
N GLY A 197 0.64 -19.06 -3.99
CA GLY A 197 0.22 -18.30 -5.16
C GLY A 197 1.12 -17.14 -5.58
N MET A 198 2.24 -16.89 -4.90
CA MET A 198 3.27 -15.96 -5.38
C MET A 198 4.43 -16.72 -6.03
N PHE A 199 4.94 -16.20 -7.15
CA PHE A 199 6.11 -16.72 -7.86
C PHE A 199 6.96 -15.57 -8.41
N VAL A 200 8.16 -15.90 -8.86
CA VAL A 200 9.11 -14.97 -9.48
C VAL A 200 9.47 -15.53 -10.85
N THR A 201 9.26 -14.75 -11.91
CA THR A 201 9.82 -15.06 -13.23
C THR A 201 11.21 -14.46 -13.32
N MET A 202 12.15 -15.17 -13.92
CA MET A 202 13.53 -14.71 -13.92
C MET A 202 14.30 -15.13 -15.17
N LEU A 203 15.07 -14.22 -15.73
CA LEU A 203 16.06 -14.49 -16.78
C LEU A 203 17.44 -14.16 -16.21
N ILE A 204 18.36 -15.12 -16.28
CA ILE A 204 19.75 -14.92 -15.87
C ILE A 204 20.71 -15.27 -16.97
N GLY A 205 21.91 -14.69 -16.92
CA GLY A 205 22.97 -15.06 -17.85
C GLY A 205 24.37 -14.72 -17.38
N PHE A 206 25.32 -15.32 -18.11
CA PHE A 206 26.74 -15.03 -18.01
C PHE A 206 27.26 -14.58 -19.37
N TYR A 207 27.89 -13.41 -19.41
CA TYR A 207 28.57 -12.90 -20.59
C TYR A 207 30.09 -13.08 -20.44
N ASP A 208 30.73 -13.74 -21.41
CA ASP A 208 32.19 -13.82 -21.53
C ASP A 208 32.65 -12.87 -22.65
N SER A 209 33.27 -11.74 -22.28
CA SER A 209 33.69 -10.71 -23.21
C SER A 209 34.86 -11.12 -24.10
N ARG A 210 35.64 -12.13 -23.71
CA ARG A 210 36.76 -12.64 -24.51
C ARG A 210 36.25 -13.53 -25.63
N LYS A 211 35.26 -14.38 -25.32
CA LYS A 211 34.61 -15.26 -26.30
C LYS A 211 33.50 -14.56 -27.09
N LYS A 212 32.96 -13.46 -26.57
CA LYS A 212 31.76 -12.77 -27.06
C LYS A 212 30.53 -13.69 -27.05
N GLU A 213 30.40 -14.48 -26.00
CA GLU A 213 29.31 -15.45 -25.81
C GLU A 213 28.47 -15.08 -24.59
N ILE A 214 27.15 -15.28 -24.69
CA ILE A 214 26.22 -15.16 -23.57
C ILE A 214 25.58 -16.54 -23.35
N LEU A 215 25.68 -17.04 -22.13
CA LEU A 215 24.90 -18.17 -21.64
C LEU A 215 23.65 -17.63 -20.94
N LEU A 216 22.46 -18.13 -21.30
CA LEU A 216 21.18 -17.71 -20.72
C LEU A 216 20.43 -18.90 -20.10
N SER A 217 19.62 -18.62 -19.09
CA SER A 217 18.56 -19.53 -18.64
C SER A 217 17.34 -18.73 -18.25
N ASN A 218 16.18 -19.19 -18.71
CA ASN A 218 14.89 -18.52 -18.54
C ASN A 218 13.98 -19.36 -17.65
N ALA A 219 13.55 -18.80 -16.52
CA ALA A 219 12.59 -19.37 -15.58
C ALA A 219 11.23 -18.67 -15.72
N GLY A 220 10.64 -18.71 -16.92
CA GLY A 220 9.29 -18.18 -17.20
C GLY A 220 9.19 -16.66 -17.38
N HIS A 221 10.32 -15.98 -17.57
CA HIS A 221 10.37 -14.54 -17.88
C HIS A 221 10.19 -14.29 -19.38
N GLU A 222 9.82 -13.07 -19.75
CA GLU A 222 9.69 -12.67 -21.15
C GLU A 222 11.02 -12.93 -21.91
N PRO A 223 10.95 -13.50 -23.13
CA PRO A 223 12.14 -13.72 -23.95
C PRO A 223 12.94 -12.44 -24.17
N PRO A 224 14.27 -12.46 -24.03
CA PRO A 224 15.08 -11.27 -24.28
C PRO A 224 15.07 -10.91 -25.77
N LEU A 225 15.14 -9.62 -26.03
CA LEU A 225 15.28 -9.08 -27.38
C LEU A 225 16.76 -9.02 -27.78
N ILE A 226 17.05 -9.45 -29.00
CA ILE A 226 18.35 -9.34 -29.64
C ILE A 226 18.26 -8.23 -30.68
N LEU A 227 19.17 -7.27 -30.60
CA LEU A 227 19.38 -6.26 -31.62
C LEU A 227 20.58 -6.67 -32.49
N SER A 228 20.33 -6.94 -33.76
CA SER A 228 21.38 -7.25 -34.73
C SER A 228 22.06 -5.99 -35.25
N ASN A 229 23.24 -6.14 -35.86
CA ASN A 229 24.01 -5.02 -36.43
C ASN A 229 23.28 -4.28 -37.56
N ASP A 230 22.29 -4.91 -38.21
CA ASP A 230 21.42 -4.29 -39.22
C ASP A 230 20.20 -3.57 -38.62
N GLY A 231 20.14 -3.45 -37.28
CA GLY A 231 19.11 -2.68 -36.57
C GLY A 231 17.79 -3.44 -36.38
N LYS A 232 17.74 -4.75 -36.61
CA LYS A 232 16.53 -5.55 -36.44
C LYS A 232 16.45 -6.15 -35.04
N PHE A 233 15.23 -6.23 -34.52
CA PHE A 233 14.92 -6.90 -33.27
C PHE A 233 14.41 -8.31 -33.52
N THR A 234 14.92 -9.29 -32.78
CA THR A 234 14.40 -10.66 -32.74
C THR A 234 14.25 -11.13 -31.29
N ASN A 235 13.32 -12.04 -31.05
CA ASN A 235 13.20 -12.69 -29.74
C ASN A 235 14.19 -13.84 -29.65
N PHE A 236 14.86 -14.00 -28.51
CA PHE A 236 15.58 -15.23 -28.20
C PHE A 236 14.59 -16.28 -27.69
N THR A 237 14.09 -17.14 -28.59
CA THR A 237 13.05 -18.13 -28.29
C THR A 237 13.59 -19.52 -27.95
N ASP A 238 14.91 -19.72 -27.98
CA ASP A 238 15.50 -21.02 -27.61
C ASP A 238 15.34 -21.24 -26.11
N SER A 239 14.30 -22.01 -25.76
CA SER A 239 14.09 -22.56 -24.44
C SER A 239 15.12 -23.66 -24.19
N GLY A 240 16.11 -23.36 -23.35
CA GLY A 240 17.00 -24.34 -22.72
C GLY A 240 16.49 -24.78 -21.35
#